data_AF-A0A2Z4IHE3-F1
#
_entry.id   AF-A0A2Z4IHE3-F1
#
_cell.length_a   1.000
_cell.length_b   1.000
_cell.length_c   1.000
_cell.angle_alpha   90.00
_cell.angle_beta   90.00
_cell.angle_gamma   90.00
#
_symmetry.space_group_name_H-M   'P 1'
#
loop_
_entity.id
_entity.type
_entity.pdbx_description
1 polymer ?
#
loop_
_entity_poly.entity_id
_entity_poly.type
_entity_poly.pdbx_seq_one_letter_code
_entity_poly.pdbx_strand_id
1 'polypeptide(L)'
;MIQLGEQLENPYSVTNMQKAYQSLRAANPNSKLEDVTIDASHIYIRFRPQDETELDILNSDSTLVLYSYPLDHEIPEGGDHYHDPEVPEGQPTYQYCAIPKDKPLPKGVAFEVLEELFIPEELDDVPNERMLPDVYLDALVDEALRLTGNLEVEDKFGNPEVQRKKWHPAGRIAIFDGDLGGYVGVHGVEVRARRWFTTHKGYTASNGYFSCDGTFKRDANYSFKWDRYDFEIRNGDNGPGSDLAEVNGPKITGGWNLNISSTSNHWLYALIFQASHDYYYGNRLGLKSPPTNSFWKPKVKISAYNYRNDEANGRHCKDCRFLGIGSRIKIWENTNESSGIYATTLHELAHASHWELRKNDWLATEDKVQESWARGVQRELARLRYKNYEPIYSRLQYTGLVPDLIDGEKWSVSYCYWTSKTSWNESYKEYRDQVTGYSIKEIEDVMENTSTWGVWKKNLKNNYTNETEIYLDSSFDYWVSK
;
A
#
# COMPACT_ATOMS: atom_id res chain seq x y z
N MET A 1 -7.04 -12.82 9.69
CA MET A 1 -7.17 -13.45 8.35
C MET A 1 -8.61 -13.29 7.86
N ILE A 2 -8.79 -13.03 6.57
CA ILE A 2 -10.06 -13.04 5.82
C ILE A 2 -10.55 -14.49 5.76
N GLN A 3 -11.85 -14.68 5.96
CA GLN A 3 -12.48 -16.00 5.89
C GLN A 3 -13.21 -16.16 4.55
N LEU A 4 -13.21 -17.37 4.02
CA LEU A 4 -14.08 -17.74 2.91
C LEU A 4 -15.27 -18.53 3.46
N GLY A 5 -16.46 -18.14 3.03
CA GLY A 5 -17.67 -18.92 3.19
C GLY A 5 -17.89 -19.87 2.03
N GLU A 6 -19.15 -20.22 1.79
CA GLU A 6 -19.52 -21.16 0.75
C GLU A 6 -19.16 -20.64 -0.65
N GLN A 7 -18.79 -21.58 -1.54
CA GLN A 7 -18.67 -21.27 -2.96
C GLN A 7 -20.06 -21.06 -3.54
N LEU A 8 -20.25 -19.95 -4.24
CA LEU A 8 -21.51 -19.55 -4.84
C LEU A 8 -21.57 -20.05 -6.30
N GLU A 9 -22.74 -20.50 -6.74
CA GLU A 9 -22.92 -20.84 -8.15
C GLU A 9 -22.84 -19.56 -9.00
N ASN A 10 -21.86 -19.48 -9.90
CA ASN A 10 -21.57 -18.27 -10.67
C ASN A 10 -22.71 -17.88 -11.63
N PRO A 11 -23.41 -16.74 -11.44
CA PRO A 11 -24.48 -16.29 -12.33
C PRO A 11 -23.95 -15.70 -13.66
N TYR A 12 -22.69 -15.27 -13.71
CA TYR A 12 -22.05 -14.69 -14.89
C TYR A 12 -21.33 -15.72 -15.76
N SER A 13 -21.33 -17.00 -15.40
CA SER A 13 -20.83 -18.04 -16.30
C SER A 13 -21.66 -18.01 -17.59
N VAL A 14 -21.00 -18.22 -18.74
CA VAL A 14 -21.69 -18.31 -20.04
C VAL A 14 -22.82 -19.34 -19.96
N THR A 15 -22.58 -20.46 -19.30
CA THR A 15 -23.58 -21.52 -19.07
C THR A 15 -24.82 -21.00 -18.33
N ASN A 16 -24.66 -20.30 -17.21
CA ASN A 16 -25.80 -19.84 -16.42
C ASN A 16 -26.51 -18.63 -17.04
N MET A 17 -25.78 -17.75 -17.73
CA MET A 17 -26.37 -16.70 -18.55
C MET A 17 -27.20 -17.26 -19.70
N GLN A 18 -26.74 -18.32 -20.38
CA GLN A 18 -27.51 -19.01 -21.42
C GLN A 18 -28.78 -19.66 -20.85
N LYS A 19 -28.70 -20.31 -19.68
CA LYS A 19 -29.90 -20.85 -18.99
C LYS A 19 -30.89 -19.74 -18.65
N ALA A 20 -30.42 -18.62 -18.11
CA ALA A 20 -31.25 -17.47 -17.77
C ALA A 20 -31.96 -16.89 -19.00
N TYR A 21 -31.23 -16.72 -20.10
CA TYR A 21 -31.78 -16.27 -21.37
C TYR A 21 -32.84 -17.22 -21.92
N GLN A 22 -32.59 -18.54 -21.89
CA GLN A 22 -33.58 -19.54 -22.29
C GLN A 22 -34.84 -19.50 -21.42
N SER A 23 -34.69 -19.32 -20.11
CA SER A 23 -35.80 -19.16 -19.15
C SER A 23 -36.65 -17.93 -19.49
N LEU A 24 -36.03 -16.78 -19.75
CA LEU A 24 -36.73 -15.55 -20.14
C LEU A 24 -37.46 -15.69 -21.49
N ARG A 25 -36.84 -16.35 -22.47
CA ARG A 25 -37.47 -16.64 -23.77
C ARG A 25 -38.70 -17.54 -23.63
N ALA A 26 -38.61 -18.57 -22.79
CA ALA A 26 -39.75 -19.45 -22.53
C ALA A 26 -40.91 -18.71 -21.83
N ALA A 27 -40.59 -17.78 -20.92
CA ALA A 27 -41.58 -16.97 -20.22
C ALA A 27 -42.23 -15.90 -21.14
N ASN A 28 -41.50 -15.36 -22.11
CA ASN A 28 -41.99 -14.32 -23.03
C ASN A 28 -41.65 -14.64 -24.51
N PRO A 29 -42.39 -15.56 -25.16
CA PRO A 29 -42.10 -16.01 -26.52
C PRO A 29 -42.18 -14.92 -27.61
N ASN A 30 -42.90 -13.83 -27.35
CA ASN A 30 -43.07 -12.70 -28.27
C ASN A 30 -42.09 -11.53 -28.00
N SER A 31 -41.11 -11.71 -27.10
CA SER A 31 -40.14 -10.65 -26.78
C SER A 31 -39.07 -10.51 -27.86
N LYS A 32 -38.54 -9.29 -28.05
CA LYS A 32 -37.42 -8.98 -28.96
C LYS A 32 -36.07 -9.59 -28.52
N LEU A 33 -36.08 -10.57 -27.62
CA LEU A 33 -34.88 -11.23 -27.13
C LEU A 33 -34.19 -12.08 -28.20
N GLU A 34 -34.83 -12.40 -29.33
CA GLU A 34 -34.41 -13.44 -30.29
C GLU A 34 -33.01 -13.30 -30.91
N ASP A 35 -32.38 -12.13 -30.88
CA ASP A 35 -31.14 -11.83 -31.63
C ASP A 35 -29.86 -11.80 -30.77
N VAL A 36 -29.90 -12.23 -29.50
CA VAL A 36 -28.76 -12.07 -28.58
C VAL A 36 -27.93 -13.32 -28.48
N THR A 37 -26.67 -13.20 -28.87
CA THR A 37 -25.65 -14.23 -28.65
C THR A 37 -25.00 -14.04 -27.28
N ILE A 38 -24.99 -15.09 -26.47
CA ILE A 38 -24.29 -15.12 -25.18
C ILE A 38 -23.01 -15.94 -25.38
N ASP A 39 -21.94 -15.20 -25.68
CA ASP A 39 -20.57 -15.71 -25.81
C ASP A 39 -19.68 -15.18 -24.69
N ALA A 40 -18.53 -15.82 -24.46
CA ALA A 40 -17.55 -15.31 -23.51
C ALA A 40 -17.13 -13.88 -23.89
N SER A 41 -17.24 -12.97 -22.93
CA SER A 41 -16.71 -11.59 -22.98
C SER A 41 -15.43 -11.48 -22.15
N HIS A 42 -15.41 -12.22 -21.04
CA HIS A 42 -14.36 -12.21 -20.05
C HIS A 42 -14.01 -13.64 -19.66
N ILE A 43 -12.88 -13.81 -19.01
CA ILE A 43 -12.45 -15.07 -18.42
C ILE A 43 -12.08 -14.82 -16.95
N TYR A 44 -12.54 -15.72 -16.08
CA TYR A 44 -12.14 -15.76 -14.68
C TYR A 44 -10.90 -16.64 -14.55
N ILE A 45 -9.81 -16.08 -14.03
CA ILE A 45 -8.50 -16.74 -13.97
C ILE A 45 -7.99 -16.76 -12.55
N ARG A 46 -7.29 -17.85 -12.21
CA ARG A 46 -6.40 -17.96 -11.06
C ARG A 46 -4.95 -18.11 -11.53
N PHE A 47 -4.09 -17.17 -11.15
CA PHE A 47 -2.63 -17.28 -11.27
C PHE A 47 -2.04 -18.03 -10.06
N ARG A 48 -0.94 -18.76 -10.30
CA ARG A 48 -0.24 -19.59 -9.32
C ARG A 48 1.25 -19.20 -9.23
N PRO A 49 1.58 -17.99 -8.75
CA PRO A 49 2.97 -17.57 -8.60
C PRO A 49 3.73 -18.52 -7.68
N GLN A 50 4.87 -19.05 -8.14
CA GLN A 50 5.69 -19.97 -7.35
C GLN A 50 6.61 -19.25 -6.36
N ASP A 51 6.94 -18.00 -6.66
CA ASP A 51 7.80 -17.16 -5.84
C ASP A 51 7.45 -15.68 -6.00
N GLU A 52 8.14 -14.85 -5.21
CA GLU A 52 7.96 -13.40 -5.22
C GLU A 52 8.31 -12.75 -6.56
N THR A 53 9.21 -13.34 -7.36
CA THR A 53 9.55 -12.81 -8.69
C THR A 53 8.38 -12.98 -9.64
N GLU A 54 7.71 -14.14 -9.61
CA GLU A 54 6.49 -14.37 -10.39
C GLU A 54 5.33 -13.48 -9.92
N LEU A 55 5.15 -13.28 -8.61
CA LEU A 55 4.15 -12.35 -8.10
C LEU A 55 4.44 -10.90 -8.55
N ASP A 56 5.71 -10.49 -8.55
CA ASP A 56 6.11 -9.14 -8.99
C ASP A 56 5.84 -8.92 -10.50
N ILE A 57 5.90 -9.96 -11.34
CA ILE A 57 5.46 -9.89 -12.74
C ILE A 57 3.99 -9.48 -12.81
N LEU A 58 3.11 -10.15 -12.04
CA LEU A 58 1.68 -9.84 -12.01
C LEU A 58 1.43 -8.40 -11.51
N ASN A 59 2.09 -8.02 -10.42
CA ASN A 59 1.96 -6.69 -9.82
C ASN A 59 2.49 -5.56 -10.71
N SER A 60 3.38 -5.86 -11.67
CA SER A 60 3.88 -4.87 -12.63
C SER A 60 2.86 -4.51 -13.70
N ASP A 61 1.86 -5.37 -13.94
CA ASP A 61 0.78 -5.12 -14.89
C ASP A 61 -0.39 -4.41 -14.19
N SER A 62 -0.39 -3.07 -14.25
CA SER A 62 -1.44 -2.23 -13.66
C SER A 62 -2.82 -2.41 -14.29
N THR A 63 -2.93 -3.16 -15.39
CA THR A 63 -4.22 -3.46 -16.02
C THR A 63 -4.90 -4.68 -15.39
N LEU A 64 -4.21 -5.44 -14.52
CA LEU A 64 -4.80 -6.53 -13.75
C LEU A 64 -5.35 -6.02 -12.42
N VAL A 65 -6.57 -6.44 -12.08
CA VAL A 65 -7.16 -6.21 -10.75
C VAL A 65 -7.12 -7.53 -9.99
N LEU A 66 -6.06 -7.71 -9.21
CA LEU A 66 -5.76 -8.96 -8.53
C LEU A 66 -6.39 -9.03 -7.13
N TYR A 67 -6.92 -10.19 -6.78
CA TYR A 67 -7.43 -10.55 -5.46
C TYR A 67 -6.67 -11.75 -4.91
N SER A 68 -6.36 -11.75 -3.62
CA SER A 68 -5.73 -12.90 -2.95
C SER A 68 -6.69 -14.08 -2.77
N TYR A 69 -8.00 -13.84 -2.87
CA TYR A 69 -9.07 -14.81 -2.66
C TYR A 69 -9.94 -15.00 -3.91
N PRO A 70 -10.63 -16.16 -4.03
CA PRO A 70 -11.58 -16.40 -5.11
C PRO A 70 -12.77 -15.44 -5.08
N LEU A 71 -13.24 -15.08 -6.27
CA LEU A 71 -14.27 -14.07 -6.50
C LEU A 71 -15.71 -14.61 -6.36
N ASP A 72 -15.87 -15.92 -6.41
CA ASP A 72 -17.11 -16.70 -6.41
C ASP A 72 -17.39 -17.38 -5.05
N HIS A 73 -16.88 -16.80 -3.96
CA HIS A 73 -17.18 -17.23 -2.60
C HIS A 73 -17.89 -16.12 -1.82
N GLU A 74 -18.62 -16.51 -0.78
CA GLU A 74 -18.97 -15.58 0.28
C GLU A 74 -17.72 -15.11 1.03
N ILE A 75 -17.61 -13.80 1.26
CA ILE A 75 -16.45 -13.22 1.94
C ILE A 75 -16.96 -12.34 3.09
N PRO A 76 -17.12 -12.90 4.30
CA PRO A 76 -17.54 -12.14 5.47
C PRO A 76 -16.65 -10.93 5.73
N GLU A 77 -17.25 -9.82 6.19
CA GLU A 77 -16.53 -8.58 6.50
C GLU A 77 -15.42 -8.82 7.54
N GLY A 78 -14.30 -8.12 7.36
CA GLY A 78 -13.17 -8.16 8.25
C GLY A 78 -12.06 -9.12 7.83
N GLY A 79 -11.05 -9.22 8.69
CA GLY A 79 -9.78 -9.85 8.37
C GLY A 79 -8.77 -8.87 7.77
N ASP A 80 -7.50 -9.26 7.85
CA ASP A 80 -6.35 -8.39 7.59
C ASP A 80 -5.39 -8.90 6.52
N HIS A 81 -5.59 -10.13 6.04
CA HIS A 81 -4.86 -10.79 4.97
C HIS A 81 -5.59 -12.11 4.62
N TYR A 82 -5.33 -12.68 3.45
CA TYR A 82 -5.80 -14.02 3.09
C TYR A 82 -4.61 -14.86 2.60
N HIS A 83 -4.60 -16.14 2.98
CA HIS A 83 -3.69 -17.13 2.43
C HIS A 83 -4.48 -18.40 2.12
N ASP A 84 -4.43 -18.84 0.87
CA ASP A 84 -5.05 -20.09 0.44
C ASP A 84 -4.44 -21.29 1.21
N PRO A 85 -5.26 -22.11 1.91
CA PRO A 85 -4.76 -23.23 2.71
C PRO A 85 -4.02 -24.32 1.92
N GLU A 86 -4.21 -24.38 0.59
CA GLU A 86 -3.50 -25.32 -0.28
C GLU A 86 -2.10 -24.83 -0.67
N VAL A 87 -1.81 -23.54 -0.44
CA VAL A 87 -0.50 -22.95 -0.72
C VAL A 87 0.41 -23.08 0.51
N PRO A 88 1.65 -23.59 0.36
CA PRO A 88 2.59 -23.66 1.46
C PRO A 88 2.96 -22.28 2.01
N GLU A 89 3.16 -22.21 3.33
CA GLU A 89 3.70 -21.02 3.98
C GLU A 89 5.03 -20.60 3.35
N GLY A 90 5.18 -19.29 3.11
CA GLY A 90 6.35 -18.71 2.46
C GLY A 90 6.29 -18.67 0.93
N GLN A 91 5.25 -19.24 0.30
CA GLN A 91 4.94 -19.01 -1.12
C GLN A 91 3.86 -17.93 -1.26
N PRO A 92 3.91 -17.09 -2.30
CA PRO A 92 2.81 -16.16 -2.55
C PRO A 92 1.50 -16.90 -2.80
N THR A 93 0.43 -16.46 -2.14
CA THR A 93 -0.90 -17.04 -2.38
C THR A 93 -1.39 -16.79 -3.81
N TYR A 94 -2.37 -17.59 -4.24
CA TYR A 94 -2.99 -17.45 -5.55
C TYR A 94 -3.53 -16.04 -5.81
N GLN A 95 -3.48 -15.61 -7.06
CA GLN A 95 -4.02 -14.31 -7.47
C GLN A 95 -5.17 -14.51 -8.46
N TYR A 96 -6.34 -14.00 -8.11
CA TYR A 96 -7.60 -14.15 -8.84
C TYR A 96 -7.96 -12.86 -9.55
N CYS A 97 -8.45 -12.94 -10.78
CA CYS A 97 -9.00 -11.79 -11.50
C CYS A 97 -9.96 -12.21 -12.61
N ALA A 98 -10.84 -11.31 -13.00
CA ALA A 98 -11.55 -11.37 -14.27
C ALA A 98 -10.94 -10.39 -15.26
N ILE A 99 -10.81 -10.80 -16.51
CA ILE A 99 -10.24 -9.98 -17.59
C ILE A 99 -10.97 -10.23 -18.91
N PRO A 100 -10.93 -9.27 -19.87
CA PRO A 100 -11.46 -9.51 -21.21
C PRO A 100 -10.81 -10.75 -21.85
N LYS A 101 -11.61 -11.59 -22.53
CA LYS A 101 -11.14 -12.90 -23.04
C LYS A 101 -9.93 -12.82 -23.97
N ASP A 102 -9.81 -11.72 -24.72
CA ASP A 102 -8.75 -11.52 -25.72
C ASP A 102 -7.56 -10.74 -25.17
N LYS A 103 -7.56 -10.44 -23.85
CA LYS A 103 -6.47 -9.70 -23.20
C LYS A 103 -5.19 -10.56 -23.16
N PRO A 104 -4.05 -10.04 -23.64
CA PRO A 104 -2.76 -10.71 -23.48
C PRO A 104 -2.40 -10.87 -22.00
N LEU A 105 -1.98 -12.08 -21.62
CA LEU A 105 -1.57 -12.40 -20.25
C LEU A 105 -0.07 -12.20 -20.02
N PRO A 106 0.35 -11.84 -18.79
CA PRO A 106 1.77 -11.82 -18.43
C PRO A 106 2.42 -13.18 -18.67
N LYS A 107 3.66 -13.15 -19.17
CA LYS A 107 4.46 -14.36 -19.42
C LYS A 107 5.23 -14.73 -18.16
N GLY A 108 5.44 -16.03 -17.96
CA GLY A 108 6.30 -16.54 -16.88
C GLY A 108 5.59 -16.82 -15.57
N VAL A 109 4.25 -16.74 -15.52
CA VAL A 109 3.45 -17.13 -14.35
C VAL A 109 2.39 -18.13 -14.78
N ALA A 110 2.28 -19.26 -14.08
CA ALA A 110 1.28 -20.28 -14.38
C ALA A 110 -0.13 -19.76 -14.03
N PHE A 111 -1.12 -20.13 -14.84
CA PHE A 111 -2.51 -19.77 -14.61
C PHE A 111 -3.48 -20.88 -15.03
N GLU A 112 -4.69 -20.80 -14.50
CA GLU A 112 -5.82 -21.66 -14.82
C GLU A 112 -7.04 -20.79 -15.11
N VAL A 113 -7.72 -21.04 -16.23
CA VAL A 113 -9.04 -20.46 -16.51
C VAL A 113 -10.06 -21.26 -15.71
N LEU A 114 -10.72 -20.59 -14.78
CA LEU A 114 -11.73 -21.18 -13.90
C LEU A 114 -13.11 -21.21 -14.55
N GLU A 115 -13.47 -20.15 -15.29
CA GLU A 115 -14.78 -20.01 -15.93
C GLU A 115 -14.73 -19.03 -17.10
N GLU A 116 -15.51 -19.29 -18.15
CA GLU A 116 -15.82 -18.29 -19.18
C GLU A 116 -17.01 -17.44 -18.73
N LEU A 117 -16.87 -16.11 -18.82
CA LEU A 117 -17.82 -15.16 -18.29
C LEU A 117 -18.51 -14.35 -19.39
N PHE A 118 -19.81 -14.11 -19.21
CA PHE A 118 -20.54 -13.07 -19.93
C PHE A 118 -20.90 -11.95 -18.95
N ILE A 119 -20.23 -10.80 -19.07
CA ILE A 119 -20.43 -9.61 -18.21
C ILE A 119 -21.09 -8.53 -19.07
N PRO A 120 -22.43 -8.48 -19.13
CA PRO A 120 -23.13 -7.57 -20.03
C PRO A 120 -22.88 -6.10 -19.72
N GLU A 121 -22.60 -5.75 -18.46
CA GLU A 121 -22.33 -4.38 -18.03
C GLU A 121 -20.98 -3.82 -18.51
N GLU A 122 -20.07 -4.68 -18.97
CA GLU A 122 -18.73 -4.31 -19.45
C GLU A 122 -18.59 -4.47 -20.98
N LEU A 123 -19.67 -4.81 -21.68
CA LEU A 123 -19.66 -4.81 -23.14
C LEU A 123 -19.59 -3.36 -23.65
N ASP A 124 -18.59 -3.07 -24.48
CA ASP A 124 -18.47 -1.79 -25.17
C ASP A 124 -19.73 -1.53 -26.00
N ASP A 125 -20.09 -0.25 -26.20
CA ASP A 125 -21.05 0.18 -27.22
C ASP A 125 -20.45 -0.14 -28.61
N VAL A 126 -20.59 -1.38 -29.07
CA VAL A 126 -20.05 -1.81 -30.37
C VAL A 126 -20.88 -1.16 -31.48
N PRO A 127 -20.32 -0.25 -32.30
CA PRO A 127 -21.07 0.37 -33.38
C PRO A 127 -21.46 -0.70 -34.41
N ASN A 128 -22.76 -0.93 -34.59
CA ASN A 128 -23.43 -1.85 -35.53
C ASN A 128 -23.87 -3.23 -35.01
N GLU A 129 -23.71 -3.56 -33.72
CA GLU A 129 -24.42 -4.70 -33.12
C GLU A 129 -25.69 -4.22 -32.41
N ARG A 130 -26.80 -4.95 -32.56
CA ARG A 130 -28.02 -4.68 -31.78
C ARG A 130 -27.74 -5.07 -30.33
N MET A 131 -27.36 -4.10 -29.51
CA MET A 131 -27.32 -4.32 -28.07
C MET A 131 -28.73 -4.48 -27.52
N LEU A 132 -28.89 -5.39 -26.56
CA LEU A 132 -30.10 -5.45 -25.77
C LEU A 132 -30.31 -4.10 -25.07
N PRO A 133 -31.53 -3.54 -25.07
CA PRO A 133 -31.84 -2.43 -24.18
C PRO A 133 -31.51 -2.79 -22.73
N ASP A 134 -30.99 -1.84 -21.95
CA ASP A 134 -30.60 -2.01 -20.53
C ASP A 134 -31.58 -2.82 -19.69
N VAL A 135 -32.89 -2.65 -19.91
CA VAL A 135 -33.95 -3.37 -19.18
C VAL A 135 -33.87 -4.88 -19.41
N TYR A 136 -33.51 -5.34 -20.60
CA TYR A 136 -33.35 -6.76 -20.90
C TYR A 136 -32.03 -7.32 -20.36
N LEU A 137 -30.96 -6.51 -20.28
CA LEU A 137 -29.72 -6.90 -19.60
C LEU A 137 -29.96 -7.07 -18.10
N ASP A 138 -30.69 -6.14 -17.47
CA ASP A 138 -31.05 -6.24 -16.06
C ASP A 138 -31.89 -7.50 -15.79
N ALA A 139 -32.88 -7.79 -16.65
CA ALA A 139 -33.70 -8.99 -16.54
C ALA A 139 -32.88 -10.28 -16.71
N LEU A 140 -31.91 -10.31 -17.63
CA LEU A 140 -31.01 -11.44 -17.82
C LEU A 140 -30.16 -11.70 -16.57
N VAL A 141 -29.53 -10.65 -16.02
CA VAL A 141 -28.71 -10.75 -14.81
C VAL A 141 -29.58 -11.17 -13.61
N ASP A 142 -30.78 -10.61 -13.44
CA ASP A 142 -31.70 -10.99 -12.37
C ASP A 142 -32.13 -12.45 -12.48
N GLU A 143 -32.44 -12.93 -13.69
CA GLU A 143 -32.82 -14.32 -13.88
C GLU A 143 -31.64 -15.27 -13.62
N ALA A 144 -30.43 -14.90 -14.02
CA ALA A 144 -29.24 -15.68 -13.72
C ALA A 144 -28.97 -15.74 -12.21
N LEU A 145 -29.06 -14.61 -11.51
CA LEU A 145 -28.98 -14.55 -10.05
C LEU A 145 -30.08 -15.40 -9.40
N ARG A 146 -31.31 -15.38 -9.93
CA ARG A 146 -32.43 -16.16 -9.39
C ARG A 146 -32.20 -17.66 -9.55
N LEU A 147 -31.78 -18.10 -10.73
CA LEU A 147 -31.56 -19.51 -11.04
C LEU A 147 -30.42 -20.11 -10.23
N THR A 148 -29.41 -19.30 -9.91
CA THR A 148 -28.24 -19.69 -9.10
C THR A 148 -28.43 -19.47 -7.60
N GLY A 149 -29.60 -18.99 -7.16
CA GLY A 149 -29.90 -18.73 -5.75
C GLY A 149 -29.29 -17.46 -5.16
N ASN A 150 -28.63 -16.64 -5.98
CA ASN A 150 -27.90 -15.42 -5.58
C ASN A 150 -28.72 -14.12 -5.68
N LEU A 151 -30.02 -14.20 -6.02
CA LEU A 151 -30.88 -13.03 -6.05
C LEU A 151 -31.27 -12.62 -4.62
N GLU A 152 -30.99 -11.38 -4.26
CA GLU A 152 -31.29 -10.82 -2.94
C GLU A 152 -32.80 -10.74 -2.69
N VAL A 153 -33.21 -10.86 -1.42
CA VAL A 153 -34.63 -10.90 -1.05
C VAL A 153 -35.35 -9.62 -1.47
N GLU A 154 -34.70 -8.47 -1.31
CA GLU A 154 -35.20 -7.16 -1.71
C GLU A 154 -35.42 -7.09 -3.24
N ASP A 155 -34.59 -7.79 -4.01
CA ASP A 155 -34.68 -7.86 -5.47
C ASP A 155 -35.78 -8.83 -5.95
N LYS A 156 -36.18 -9.83 -5.14
CA LYS A 156 -37.24 -10.79 -5.50
C LYS A 156 -38.64 -10.17 -5.62
N PHE A 157 -38.87 -9.02 -4.99
CA PHE A 157 -40.18 -8.35 -4.97
C PHE A 157 -40.26 -7.11 -5.88
N GLY A 158 -39.17 -6.78 -6.59
CA GLY A 158 -39.15 -5.66 -7.54
C GLY A 158 -39.94 -5.97 -8.82
N ASN A 159 -40.54 -4.95 -9.44
CA ASN A 159 -41.07 -5.09 -10.80
C ASN A 159 -39.90 -5.12 -11.79
N PRO A 160 -39.67 -6.22 -12.56
CA PRO A 160 -38.59 -6.32 -13.53
C PRO A 160 -38.64 -5.24 -14.63
N GLU A 161 -39.81 -4.63 -14.85
CA GLU A 161 -40.01 -3.56 -15.84
C GLU A 161 -39.46 -2.19 -15.39
N VAL A 162 -39.05 -2.04 -14.12
CA VAL A 162 -38.50 -0.80 -13.58
C VAL A 162 -36.98 -0.88 -13.52
N GLN A 163 -36.30 -0.06 -14.33
CA GLN A 163 -34.84 0.03 -14.32
C GLN A 163 -34.33 0.44 -12.94
N ARG A 164 -33.40 -0.35 -12.37
CA ARG A 164 -32.80 -0.02 -11.07
C ARG A 164 -31.91 1.21 -11.19
N LYS A 165 -31.99 2.09 -10.19
CA LYS A 165 -31.15 3.29 -10.13
C LYS A 165 -29.70 2.87 -9.84
N LYS A 166 -28.79 3.35 -10.68
CA LYS A 166 -27.34 3.24 -10.46
C LYS A 166 -26.94 4.07 -9.24
N TRP A 167 -25.98 3.59 -8.46
CA TRP A 167 -25.35 4.31 -7.35
C TRP A 167 -23.83 4.28 -7.48
N HIS A 168 -23.16 5.34 -7.01
CA HIS A 168 -21.70 5.44 -7.01
C HIS A 168 -21.13 4.98 -5.67
N PRO A 169 -20.21 4.00 -5.67
CA PRO A 169 -19.43 3.66 -4.49
C PRO A 169 -18.53 4.81 -4.07
N ALA A 170 -18.61 5.19 -2.80
CA ALA A 170 -17.90 6.35 -2.24
C ALA A 170 -17.82 6.21 -0.72
N GLY A 171 -17.07 7.08 -0.07
CA GLY A 171 -17.00 7.06 1.38
C GLY A 171 -15.79 7.77 1.94
N ARG A 172 -15.34 7.35 3.12
CA ARG A 172 -14.19 7.94 3.82
C ARG A 172 -13.40 6.89 4.59
N ILE A 173 -12.08 6.88 4.41
CA ILE A 173 -11.15 6.07 5.22
C ILE A 173 -10.33 7.00 6.12
N ALA A 174 -10.36 6.73 7.43
CA ALA A 174 -9.65 7.52 8.43
C ALA A 174 -8.99 6.66 9.50
N ILE A 175 -7.95 7.19 10.11
CA ILE A 175 -7.20 6.55 11.20
C ILE A 175 -7.21 7.43 12.43
N PHE A 176 -7.26 6.81 13.60
CA PHE A 176 -7.04 7.52 14.85
C PHE A 176 -5.56 7.91 14.96
N ASP A 177 -5.28 9.19 15.06
CA ASP A 177 -3.95 9.74 15.29
C ASP A 177 -3.97 10.57 16.56
N GLY A 178 -3.40 10.03 17.63
CA GLY A 178 -3.40 10.67 18.96
C GLY A 178 -2.59 11.97 18.99
N ASP A 179 -1.54 12.05 18.17
CA ASP A 179 -0.65 13.22 18.11
C ASP A 179 -1.28 14.36 17.30
N LEU A 180 -2.25 14.05 16.42
CA LEU A 180 -3.09 15.02 15.71
C LEU A 180 -4.47 15.22 16.36
N GLY A 181 -4.73 14.57 17.50
CA GLY A 181 -5.93 14.79 18.32
C GLY A 181 -7.21 14.10 17.86
N GLY A 182 -7.15 13.09 16.98
CA GLY A 182 -8.33 12.32 16.59
C GLY A 182 -8.26 11.63 15.22
N TYR A 183 -9.42 11.41 14.61
CA TYR A 183 -9.51 10.72 13.31
C TYR A 183 -9.12 11.61 12.13
N VAL A 184 -8.00 11.30 11.49
CA VAL A 184 -7.50 12.00 10.30
C VAL A 184 -7.66 11.14 9.05
N GLY A 185 -7.79 11.77 7.89
CA GLY A 185 -7.93 11.05 6.61
C GLY A 185 -6.65 10.29 6.25
N VAL A 186 -6.81 9.08 5.70
CA VAL A 186 -5.71 8.34 5.09
C VAL A 186 -5.64 8.72 3.61
N HIS A 187 -4.51 9.24 3.13
CA HIS A 187 -4.38 9.78 1.78
C HIS A 187 -3.83 8.73 0.82
N GLY A 188 -4.49 8.57 -0.33
CA GLY A 188 -3.99 7.81 -1.47
C GLY A 188 -4.19 6.30 -1.41
N VAL A 189 -5.05 5.77 -0.54
CA VAL A 189 -5.45 4.35 -0.57
C VAL A 189 -6.33 4.09 -1.80
N GLU A 190 -6.06 3.02 -2.55
CA GLU A 190 -6.96 2.56 -3.62
C GLU A 190 -8.09 1.71 -3.02
N VAL A 191 -9.28 2.30 -2.93
CA VAL A 191 -10.49 1.59 -2.52
C VAL A 191 -11.13 0.94 -3.73
N ARG A 192 -11.48 -0.35 -3.58
CA ARG A 192 -12.14 -1.17 -4.58
C ARG A 192 -13.57 -1.44 -4.15
N ALA A 193 -14.51 -1.32 -5.07
CA ALA A 193 -15.88 -1.79 -4.92
C ALA A 193 -16.13 -2.85 -5.99
N ARG A 194 -16.43 -4.08 -5.57
CA ARG A 194 -16.57 -5.24 -6.44
C ARG A 194 -17.95 -5.87 -6.31
N ARG A 195 -18.59 -6.15 -7.44
CA ARG A 195 -19.72 -7.08 -7.50
C ARG A 195 -19.36 -8.21 -8.46
N TRP A 196 -19.26 -9.43 -7.94
CA TRP A 196 -18.82 -10.59 -8.71
C TRP A 196 -17.48 -10.31 -9.43
N PHE A 197 -17.51 -10.18 -10.75
CA PHE A 197 -16.33 -10.05 -11.59
C PHE A 197 -16.05 -8.60 -12.05
N THR A 198 -16.96 -7.66 -11.76
CA THR A 198 -16.78 -6.23 -12.06
C THR A 198 -16.23 -5.49 -10.86
N THR A 199 -15.21 -4.67 -11.08
CA THR A 199 -14.57 -3.85 -10.05
C THR A 199 -14.43 -2.39 -10.49
N HIS A 200 -14.84 -1.48 -9.61
CA HIS A 200 -14.59 -0.05 -9.73
C HIS A 200 -13.67 0.43 -8.62
N LYS A 201 -12.85 1.44 -8.90
CA LYS A 201 -11.75 1.86 -8.03
C LYS A 201 -11.77 3.36 -7.79
N GLY A 202 -11.32 3.79 -6.62
CA GLY A 202 -11.20 5.19 -6.26
C GLY A 202 -10.06 5.42 -5.27
N TYR A 203 -9.39 6.56 -5.35
CA TYR A 203 -8.34 6.92 -4.41
C TYR A 203 -8.86 7.84 -3.33
N THR A 204 -8.45 7.60 -2.08
CA THR A 204 -8.74 8.52 -0.99
C THR A 204 -7.97 9.83 -1.16
N ALA A 205 -8.65 10.96 -1.01
CA ALA A 205 -8.04 12.28 -0.96
C ALA A 205 -7.38 12.54 0.41
N SER A 206 -6.72 13.69 0.59
CA SER A 206 -6.02 14.05 1.84
C SER A 206 -6.91 14.08 3.09
N ASN A 207 -8.22 14.28 2.91
CA ASN A 207 -9.24 14.25 3.98
C ASN A 207 -9.86 12.84 4.19
N GLY A 208 -9.39 11.84 3.44
CA GLY A 208 -9.82 10.44 3.50
C GLY A 208 -11.02 10.09 2.61
N TYR A 209 -11.66 11.07 1.97
CA TYR A 209 -12.83 10.80 1.12
C TYR A 209 -12.43 10.20 -0.21
N PHE A 210 -13.23 9.27 -0.74
CA PHE A 210 -13.05 8.66 -2.05
C PHE A 210 -14.37 8.52 -2.79
N SER A 211 -14.28 8.39 -4.11
CA SER A 211 -15.37 7.97 -5.01
C SER A 211 -14.77 7.04 -6.05
N CYS A 212 -15.41 5.90 -6.29
CA CYS A 212 -14.98 4.97 -7.33
C CYS A 212 -15.41 5.45 -8.72
N ASP A 213 -14.67 5.01 -9.74
CA ASP A 213 -14.79 5.37 -11.16
C ASP A 213 -15.97 4.72 -11.92
N GLY A 214 -16.91 4.09 -11.23
CA GLY A 214 -18.09 3.49 -11.83
C GLY A 214 -19.26 3.33 -10.86
N THR A 215 -20.30 2.65 -11.31
CA THR A 215 -21.58 2.54 -10.58
C THR A 215 -22.11 1.13 -10.59
N PHE A 216 -22.84 0.77 -9.54
CA PHE A 216 -23.59 -0.49 -9.48
C PHE A 216 -25.09 -0.24 -9.40
N LYS A 217 -25.89 -1.26 -9.75
CA LYS A 217 -27.35 -1.28 -9.55
C LYS A 217 -27.78 -2.07 -8.31
N ARG A 218 -26.85 -2.81 -7.68
CA ARG A 218 -27.03 -3.68 -6.51
C ARG A 218 -25.87 -3.45 -5.54
N ASP A 219 -25.86 -4.14 -4.41
CA ASP A 219 -24.78 -4.03 -3.44
C ASP A 219 -23.42 -4.45 -4.03
N ALA A 220 -22.36 -3.90 -3.46
CA ALA A 220 -20.98 -4.19 -3.85
C ALA A 220 -20.13 -4.42 -2.59
N ASN A 221 -19.16 -5.31 -2.71
CA ASN A 221 -18.17 -5.60 -1.67
C ASN A 221 -17.07 -4.54 -1.73
N TYR A 222 -16.94 -3.76 -0.67
CA TYR A 222 -15.79 -2.87 -0.53
C TYR A 222 -14.55 -3.63 -0.04
N SER A 223 -13.38 -3.24 -0.52
CA SER A 223 -12.11 -3.68 0.04
C SER A 223 -10.99 -2.70 -0.34
N PHE A 224 -9.85 -2.81 0.32
CA PHE A 224 -8.61 -2.19 -0.18
C PHE A 224 -7.39 -2.99 0.28
N LYS A 225 -6.27 -2.71 -0.36
CA LYS A 225 -4.95 -3.23 -0.03
C LYS A 225 -4.10 -2.11 0.55
N TRP A 226 -3.21 -2.43 1.49
CA TRP A 226 -2.22 -1.47 1.99
C TRP A 226 -1.03 -1.39 1.04
N ASP A 227 -1.25 -0.89 -0.18
CA ASP A 227 -0.21 -0.79 -1.19
C ASP A 227 -0.42 0.37 -2.17
N ARG A 228 0.65 0.66 -2.91
CA ARG A 228 0.68 1.50 -4.10
C ARG A 228 1.69 0.95 -5.09
N TYR A 229 1.85 1.64 -6.23
CA TYR A 229 2.74 1.22 -7.30
C TYR A 229 4.16 0.91 -6.82
N ASP A 230 4.72 1.73 -5.92
CA ASP A 230 6.12 1.64 -5.49
C ASP A 230 6.35 0.83 -4.21
N PHE A 231 5.31 0.56 -3.42
CA PHE A 231 5.46 -0.13 -2.14
C PHE A 231 4.21 -0.90 -1.71
N GLU A 232 4.39 -1.84 -0.79
CA GLU A 232 3.30 -2.56 -0.15
C GLU A 232 3.60 -2.88 1.31
N ILE A 233 2.55 -2.93 2.12
CA ILE A 233 2.61 -3.28 3.54
C ILE A 233 2.13 -4.72 3.73
N ARG A 234 2.92 -5.53 4.41
CA ARG A 234 2.67 -6.95 4.64
C ARG A 234 2.48 -7.23 6.12
N ASN A 235 1.69 -8.25 6.43
CA ASN A 235 1.55 -8.74 7.80
C ASN A 235 2.81 -9.49 8.24
N GLY A 236 3.60 -8.93 9.15
CA GLY A 236 4.89 -9.47 9.56
C GLY A 236 4.84 -10.84 10.26
N ASP A 237 3.68 -11.31 10.71
CA ASP A 237 3.56 -12.44 11.63
C ASP A 237 3.98 -13.82 11.06
N ASN A 238 4.24 -13.95 9.75
CA ASN A 238 4.42 -15.26 9.07
C ASN A 238 5.80 -15.49 8.40
N GLY A 239 6.90 -15.02 9.00
CA GLY A 239 8.24 -15.32 8.47
C GLY A 239 8.54 -14.74 7.08
N PRO A 240 9.51 -15.29 6.31
CA PRO A 240 9.71 -14.91 4.90
C PRO A 240 8.47 -15.28 4.07
N GLY A 241 7.94 -14.35 3.26
CA GLY A 241 6.73 -14.58 2.46
C GLY A 241 5.40 -14.15 3.11
N SER A 242 5.44 -13.20 4.06
CA SER A 242 4.25 -12.57 4.63
C SER A 242 3.28 -12.04 3.56
N ASP A 243 1.99 -12.31 3.72
CA ASP A 243 0.93 -11.85 2.82
C ASP A 243 0.74 -10.33 2.88
N LEU A 244 0.22 -9.79 1.78
CA LEU A 244 -0.22 -8.41 1.67
C LEU A 244 -1.30 -8.11 2.72
N ALA A 245 -1.14 -6.99 3.43
CA ALA A 245 -2.17 -6.54 4.36
C ALA A 245 -3.35 -5.95 3.58
N GLU A 246 -4.55 -6.45 3.84
CA GLU A 246 -5.78 -6.08 3.14
C GLU A 246 -6.91 -5.79 4.15
N VAL A 247 -7.93 -5.04 3.73
CA VAL A 247 -9.17 -4.86 4.48
C VAL A 247 -10.32 -5.37 3.62
N ASN A 248 -11.06 -6.36 4.11
CA ASN A 248 -12.36 -6.72 3.55
C ASN A 248 -13.46 -5.91 4.23
N GLY A 249 -14.09 -5.02 3.49
CA GLY A 249 -15.15 -4.14 3.95
C GLY A 249 -16.55 -4.76 3.80
N PRO A 250 -17.59 -3.94 4.02
CA PRO A 250 -18.97 -4.40 3.95
C PRO A 250 -19.43 -4.65 2.51
N LYS A 251 -20.42 -5.53 2.34
CA LYS A 251 -21.22 -5.69 1.12
C LYS A 251 -22.51 -4.87 1.26
N ILE A 252 -22.59 -3.72 0.59
CA ILE A 252 -23.69 -2.75 0.78
C ILE A 252 -24.04 -1.98 -0.50
N THR A 253 -25.26 -1.45 -0.55
CA THR A 253 -25.68 -0.38 -1.47
C THR A 253 -25.58 0.96 -0.72
N GLY A 254 -24.41 1.59 -0.77
CA GLY A 254 -24.18 2.83 -0.03
C GLY A 254 -22.70 3.15 0.18
N GLY A 255 -22.44 4.26 0.87
CA GLY A 255 -21.07 4.70 1.11
C GLY A 255 -20.39 3.96 2.27
N TRP A 256 -19.11 3.64 2.12
CA TRP A 256 -18.31 2.99 3.17
C TRP A 256 -17.46 4.01 3.94
N ASN A 257 -17.81 4.23 5.20
CA ASN A 257 -17.06 5.10 6.11
C ASN A 257 -16.35 4.26 7.16
N LEU A 258 -15.02 4.14 7.05
CA LEU A 258 -14.19 3.36 7.95
C LEU A 258 -13.35 4.29 8.84
N ASN A 259 -13.47 4.11 10.15
CA ASN A 259 -12.63 4.72 11.17
C ASN A 259 -11.77 3.63 11.83
N ILE A 260 -10.48 3.61 11.55
CA ILE A 260 -9.52 2.64 12.08
C ILE A 260 -9.05 3.12 13.46
N SER A 261 -9.47 2.42 14.52
CA SER A 261 -9.05 2.71 15.89
C SER A 261 -7.62 2.27 16.17
N SER A 262 -6.98 2.83 17.20
CA SER A 262 -5.64 2.43 17.66
C SER A 262 -5.55 1.02 18.24
N THR A 263 -6.66 0.31 18.36
CA THR A 263 -6.71 -1.09 18.84
C THR A 263 -6.77 -2.10 17.70
N SER A 264 -6.83 -1.64 16.45
CA SER A 264 -6.86 -2.49 15.27
C SER A 264 -5.44 -2.70 14.73
N ASN A 265 -5.11 -3.91 14.26
CA ASN A 265 -3.87 -4.17 13.51
C ASN A 265 -3.72 -3.21 12.31
N HIS A 266 -4.84 -2.76 11.73
CA HIS A 266 -4.84 -1.81 10.61
C HIS A 266 -4.33 -0.43 10.99
N TRP A 267 -4.27 -0.07 12.28
CA TRP A 267 -3.71 1.19 12.73
C TRP A 267 -2.22 1.29 12.39
N LEU A 268 -1.45 0.24 12.72
CA LEU A 268 -0.04 0.13 12.38
C LEU A 268 0.15 0.18 10.85
N TYR A 269 -0.61 -0.62 10.10
CA TYR A 269 -0.51 -0.66 8.64
C TYR A 269 -0.79 0.71 8.02
N ALA A 270 -1.78 1.43 8.52
CA ALA A 270 -2.14 2.73 7.99
C ALA A 270 -1.12 3.83 8.28
N LEU A 271 -0.47 3.81 9.44
CA LEU A 271 0.61 4.75 9.77
C LEU A 271 1.85 4.51 8.90
N ILE A 272 2.23 3.23 8.71
CA ILE A 272 3.34 2.85 7.81
C ILE A 272 2.99 3.21 6.36
N PHE A 273 1.76 2.95 5.93
CA PHE A 273 1.26 3.33 4.62
C PHE A 273 1.33 4.85 4.42
N GLN A 274 0.88 5.65 5.39
CA GLN A 274 0.91 7.11 5.26
C GLN A 274 2.32 7.67 5.17
N ALA A 275 3.25 7.19 6.00
CA ALA A 275 4.66 7.59 5.94
C ALA A 275 5.27 7.26 4.58
N SER A 276 4.99 6.04 4.08
CA SER A 276 5.44 5.60 2.76
C SER A 276 4.83 6.44 1.65
N HIS A 277 3.51 6.65 1.66
CA HIS A 277 2.80 7.45 0.66
C HIS A 277 3.33 8.88 0.61
N ASP A 278 3.54 9.53 1.75
CA ASP A 278 4.03 10.90 1.80
C ASP A 278 5.47 11.02 1.28
N TYR A 279 6.34 10.04 1.55
CA TYR A 279 7.71 10.05 1.03
C TYR A 279 7.73 9.77 -0.48
N TYR A 280 7.01 8.74 -0.95
CA TYR A 280 7.00 8.36 -2.37
C TYR A 280 6.23 9.35 -3.26
N TYR A 281 5.12 9.91 -2.79
CA TYR A 281 4.16 10.65 -3.63
C TYR A 281 3.81 12.05 -3.10
N GLY A 282 4.16 12.36 -1.85
CA GLY A 282 3.94 13.67 -1.25
C GLY A 282 5.10 14.66 -1.44
N ASN A 283 5.07 15.74 -0.65
CA ASN A 283 6.17 16.68 -0.58
C ASN A 283 7.34 16.05 0.18
N ARG A 284 8.44 15.77 -0.54
CA ARG A 284 9.66 15.19 0.02
C ARG A 284 10.81 16.19 0.14
N LEU A 285 10.54 17.50 0.15
CA LEU A 285 11.54 18.56 0.32
C LEU A 285 12.66 18.54 -0.74
N GLY A 286 12.36 18.02 -1.93
CA GLY A 286 13.35 17.86 -3.02
C GLY A 286 14.25 16.62 -2.90
N LEU A 287 14.11 15.83 -1.82
CA LEU A 287 14.86 14.59 -1.63
C LEU A 287 14.58 13.56 -2.71
N LYS A 288 15.53 12.65 -2.92
CA LYS A 288 15.34 11.49 -3.77
C LYS A 288 14.30 10.55 -3.15
N SER A 289 13.38 10.08 -3.99
CA SER A 289 12.42 9.06 -3.58
C SER A 289 13.15 7.79 -3.12
N PRO A 290 12.57 7.04 -2.17
CA PRO A 290 13.03 5.69 -1.91
C PRO A 290 12.86 4.82 -3.18
N PRO A 291 13.43 3.61 -3.22
CA PRO A 291 13.52 2.87 -4.47
C PRO A 291 12.16 2.52 -5.07
N THR A 292 12.00 2.87 -6.34
CA THR A 292 10.73 2.80 -7.05
C THR A 292 10.57 1.47 -7.78
N ASN A 293 9.31 1.08 -7.99
CA ASN A 293 8.95 -0.06 -8.80
C ASN A 293 9.19 0.25 -10.29
N SER A 294 9.56 -0.78 -11.06
CA SER A 294 9.67 -0.74 -12.51
C SER A 294 9.74 -2.15 -13.06
N PHE A 295 9.67 -2.33 -14.38
CA PHE A 295 9.74 -3.65 -15.02
C PHE A 295 10.93 -4.52 -14.55
N TRP A 296 12.07 -3.91 -14.22
CA TRP A 296 13.27 -4.62 -13.74
C TRP A 296 13.56 -4.43 -12.25
N LYS A 297 12.68 -3.74 -11.50
CA LYS A 297 12.86 -3.48 -10.07
C LYS A 297 11.55 -3.72 -9.34
N PRO A 298 11.46 -4.71 -8.44
CA PRO A 298 10.23 -4.96 -7.72
C PRO A 298 9.89 -3.82 -6.77
N LYS A 299 8.60 -3.68 -6.46
CA LYS A 299 8.09 -2.74 -5.46
C LYS A 299 8.66 -3.03 -4.07
N VAL A 300 8.76 -2.00 -3.21
CA VAL A 300 9.31 -2.14 -1.86
C VAL A 300 8.31 -2.80 -0.91
N LYS A 301 8.71 -3.93 -0.34
CA LYS A 301 7.92 -4.72 0.62
C LYS A 301 8.28 -4.32 2.05
N ILE A 302 7.28 -3.90 2.83
CA ILE A 302 7.43 -3.43 4.22
C ILE A 302 6.60 -4.34 5.13
N SER A 303 7.24 -5.12 6.00
CA SER A 303 6.53 -5.96 6.98
C SER A 303 6.24 -5.18 8.25
N ALA A 304 5.00 -5.26 8.71
CA ALA A 304 4.51 -4.65 9.92
C ALA A 304 4.22 -5.72 10.97
N TYR A 305 4.89 -5.64 12.11
CA TYR A 305 4.81 -6.59 13.21
C TYR A 305 4.04 -5.95 14.37
N ASN A 306 2.84 -6.47 14.66
CA ASN A 306 1.91 -5.94 15.68
C ASN A 306 2.27 -6.37 17.12
N TYR A 307 3.57 -6.52 17.40
CA TYR A 307 4.08 -6.87 18.70
C TYR A 307 5.36 -6.10 19.00
N ARG A 308 5.64 -5.94 20.29
CA ARG A 308 6.83 -5.23 20.76
C ARG A 308 8.09 -6.06 20.54
N ASN A 309 9.15 -5.41 20.11
CA ASN A 309 10.49 -5.93 19.96
C ASN A 309 11.48 -5.07 20.74
N ASP A 310 12.08 -5.63 21.79
CA ASP A 310 12.99 -4.90 22.69
C ASP A 310 14.32 -4.49 22.02
N GLU A 311 14.65 -5.03 20.84
CA GLU A 311 15.92 -4.79 20.16
C GLU A 311 15.86 -3.69 19.07
N ALA A 312 14.68 -3.48 18.44
CA ALA A 312 14.54 -2.55 17.31
C ALA A 312 13.09 -2.08 17.08
N ASN A 313 12.91 -0.78 16.82
CA ASN A 313 11.63 -0.21 16.37
C ASN A 313 11.39 -0.42 14.86
N GLY A 314 12.47 -0.51 14.10
CA GLY A 314 12.50 -0.74 12.67
C GLY A 314 13.83 -1.35 12.26
N ARG A 315 13.86 -2.03 11.11
CA ARG A 315 15.10 -2.53 10.53
C ARG A 315 15.00 -2.55 9.01
N HIS A 316 15.93 -1.85 8.37
CA HIS A 316 16.26 -2.02 6.97
C HIS A 316 17.23 -3.19 6.78
N CYS A 317 16.92 -4.08 5.84
CA CYS A 317 17.80 -5.19 5.45
C CYS A 317 18.40 -4.91 4.07
N LYS A 318 19.69 -4.56 4.04
CA LYS A 318 20.45 -4.26 2.81
C LYS A 318 20.59 -5.44 1.84
N ASP A 319 20.71 -6.67 2.37
CA ASP A 319 20.99 -7.90 1.60
C ASP A 319 19.73 -8.71 1.27
N CYS A 320 18.55 -8.31 1.75
CA CYS A 320 17.27 -8.98 1.47
C CYS A 320 16.76 -8.75 0.03
N ARG A 321 17.52 -8.04 -0.82
CA ARG A 321 17.25 -7.93 -2.27
C ARG A 321 17.84 -9.07 -3.10
N PHE A 322 18.68 -9.96 -2.55
CA PHE A 322 19.14 -11.10 -3.33
C PHE A 322 17.98 -12.11 -3.47
N LEU A 323 17.37 -12.13 -4.66
CA LEU A 323 16.25 -12.98 -5.12
C LEU A 323 14.82 -12.58 -4.71
N GLY A 324 14.58 -11.43 -4.07
CA GLY A 324 13.21 -10.92 -3.87
C GLY A 324 12.36 -11.61 -2.78
N ILE A 325 12.95 -12.50 -1.98
CA ILE A 325 12.23 -13.41 -1.05
C ILE A 325 11.94 -12.79 0.34
N GLY A 326 12.38 -11.56 0.65
CA GLY A 326 12.19 -10.96 1.98
C GLY A 326 11.79 -9.48 1.99
N SER A 327 10.93 -9.09 2.93
CA SER A 327 10.59 -7.69 3.18
C SER A 327 11.84 -6.87 3.49
N ARG A 328 12.04 -5.80 2.72
CA ARG A 328 13.22 -4.95 2.78
C ARG A 328 13.26 -4.10 4.05
N ILE A 329 12.08 -3.81 4.59
CA ILE A 329 11.90 -3.02 5.80
C ILE A 329 10.98 -3.80 6.73
N LYS A 330 11.35 -3.83 8.01
CA LYS A 330 10.53 -4.35 9.10
C LYS A 330 10.23 -3.21 10.06
N ILE A 331 8.97 -3.08 10.48
CA ILE A 331 8.52 -2.09 11.45
C ILE A 331 7.78 -2.83 12.57
N TRP A 332 8.13 -2.54 13.83
CA TRP A 332 7.49 -3.12 15.01
C TRP A 332 6.65 -2.08 15.75
N GLU A 333 5.53 -2.51 16.34
CA GLU A 333 4.67 -1.67 17.17
C GLU A 333 5.26 -1.45 18.58
N ASN A 334 6.40 -0.76 18.64
CA ASN A 334 7.12 -0.50 19.89
C ASN A 334 6.60 0.71 20.68
N THR A 335 5.68 1.47 20.10
CA THR A 335 5.10 2.67 20.70
C THR A 335 3.64 2.80 20.33
N ASN A 336 2.88 3.48 21.20
CA ASN A 336 1.49 3.83 20.96
C ASN A 336 1.37 5.25 20.37
N GLU A 337 2.49 5.93 20.13
CA GLU A 337 2.56 7.27 19.52
C GLU A 337 2.51 7.14 18.00
N SER A 338 1.55 7.83 17.38
CA SER A 338 1.34 7.77 15.92
C SER A 338 2.55 8.31 15.16
N SER A 339 3.10 9.41 15.65
CA SER A 339 4.32 10.04 15.15
C SER A 339 5.56 9.15 15.28
N GLY A 340 5.63 8.30 16.31
CA GLY A 340 6.74 7.37 16.52
C GLY A 340 6.83 6.30 15.42
N ILE A 341 5.70 5.66 15.08
CA ILE A 341 5.61 4.67 13.99
C ILE A 341 5.85 5.34 12.63
N TYR A 342 5.18 6.46 12.39
CA TYR A 342 5.31 7.21 11.15
C TYR A 342 6.77 7.64 10.90
N ALA A 343 7.42 8.23 11.90
CA ALA A 343 8.79 8.69 11.81
C ALA A 343 9.81 7.54 11.70
N THR A 344 9.58 6.41 12.40
CA THR A 344 10.41 5.21 12.24
C THR A 344 10.33 4.68 10.81
N THR A 345 9.14 4.67 10.21
CA THR A 345 8.98 4.26 8.80
C THR A 345 9.76 5.17 7.85
N LEU A 346 9.73 6.49 8.07
CA LEU A 346 10.53 7.44 7.29
C LEU A 346 12.04 7.20 7.45
N HIS A 347 12.51 6.86 8.65
CA HIS A 347 13.92 6.53 8.93
C HIS A 347 14.39 5.32 8.09
N GLU A 348 13.62 4.24 8.09
CA GLU A 348 13.98 3.04 7.33
C GLU A 348 13.88 3.26 5.81
N LEU A 349 12.92 4.07 5.36
CA LEU A 349 12.84 4.49 3.96
C LEU A 349 14.00 5.41 3.56
N ALA A 350 14.50 6.23 4.47
CA ALA A 350 15.68 7.07 4.24
C ALA A 350 16.94 6.21 4.08
N HIS A 351 17.11 5.15 4.88
CA HIS A 351 18.13 4.12 4.63
C HIS A 351 17.97 3.48 3.25
N ALA A 352 16.75 3.13 2.86
CA ALA A 352 16.47 2.55 1.56
C ALA A 352 16.79 3.48 0.39
N SER A 353 16.53 4.79 0.53
CA SER A 353 16.85 5.84 -0.44
C SER A 353 18.36 6.08 -0.52
N HIS A 354 19.03 6.20 0.63
CA HIS A 354 20.48 6.40 0.70
C HIS A 354 21.26 5.21 0.14
N TRP A 355 20.76 3.98 0.34
CA TRP A 355 21.29 2.79 -0.34
C TRP A 355 21.20 2.91 -1.88
N GLU A 356 20.12 3.47 -2.43
CA GLU A 356 19.96 3.64 -3.88
C GLU A 356 20.79 4.81 -4.44
N LEU A 357 21.13 5.79 -3.59
CA LEU A 357 22.13 6.82 -3.91
C LEU A 357 23.52 6.20 -4.05
N ARG A 358 23.95 5.37 -3.09
CA ARG A 358 25.34 4.88 -3.03
C ARG A 358 25.57 3.50 -3.68
N LYS A 359 24.51 2.74 -3.94
CA LYS A 359 24.54 1.37 -4.50
C LYS A 359 25.67 0.52 -3.89
N ASN A 360 26.69 0.20 -4.69
CA ASN A 360 27.79 -0.70 -4.33
C ASN A 360 28.71 -0.15 -3.24
N ASP A 361 28.73 1.16 -3.01
CA ASP A 361 29.60 1.81 -2.03
C ASP A 361 28.93 1.96 -0.65
N TRP A 362 27.69 1.49 -0.50
CA TRP A 362 26.93 1.52 0.76
C TRP A 362 27.67 0.81 1.89
N LEU A 363 28.28 -0.36 1.62
CA LEU A 363 28.97 -1.16 2.63
C LEU A 363 30.22 -0.47 3.19
N ALA A 364 30.78 0.49 2.46
CA ALA A 364 31.92 1.30 2.89
C ALA A 364 31.49 2.55 3.67
N THR A 365 30.19 2.77 3.89
CA THR A 365 29.67 3.92 4.65
C THR A 365 29.74 3.64 6.14
N GLU A 366 30.31 4.55 6.92
CA GLU A 366 30.24 4.49 8.37
C GLU A 366 28.79 4.51 8.88
N ASP A 367 28.45 3.61 9.81
CA ASP A 367 27.10 3.56 10.42
C ASP A 367 26.64 4.91 10.96
N LYS A 368 27.56 5.71 11.54
CA LYS A 368 27.25 7.05 12.05
C LYS A 368 26.73 7.97 10.94
N VAL A 369 27.30 7.89 9.73
CA VAL A 369 26.82 8.64 8.56
C VAL A 369 25.44 8.15 8.15
N GLN A 370 25.27 6.82 8.03
CA GLN A 370 24.00 6.21 7.62
C GLN A 370 22.86 6.61 8.56
N GLU A 371 23.03 6.40 9.86
CA GLU A 371 22.01 6.63 10.88
C GLU A 371 21.74 8.11 11.13
N SER A 372 22.76 8.97 11.07
CA SER A 372 22.56 10.42 11.23
C SER A 372 21.83 11.03 10.04
N TRP A 373 22.12 10.58 8.82
CA TRP A 373 21.38 10.99 7.63
C TRP A 373 19.91 10.56 7.71
N ALA A 374 19.66 9.28 7.97
CA ALA A 374 18.30 8.74 8.09
C ALA A 374 17.51 9.45 9.19
N ARG A 375 18.16 9.78 10.32
CA ARG A 375 17.53 10.52 11.43
C ARG A 375 17.17 11.96 11.04
N GLY A 376 17.99 12.61 10.23
CA GLY A 376 17.70 13.93 9.66
C GLY A 376 16.48 13.92 8.75
N VAL A 377 16.45 12.99 7.79
CA VAL A 377 15.30 12.80 6.89
C VAL A 377 14.03 12.48 7.66
N GLN A 378 14.12 11.59 8.65
CA GLN A 378 13.02 11.27 9.56
C GLN A 378 12.43 12.54 10.17
N ARG A 379 13.27 13.41 10.75
CA ARG A 379 12.81 14.63 11.41
C ARG A 379 12.14 15.58 10.43
N GLU A 380 12.82 15.91 9.34
CA GLU A 380 12.35 16.94 8.40
C GLU A 380 11.04 16.52 7.71
N LEU A 381 10.93 15.25 7.30
CA LEU A 381 9.69 14.75 6.70
C LEU A 381 8.57 14.54 7.73
N ALA A 382 8.88 14.05 8.94
CA ALA A 382 7.88 13.91 9.99
C ALA A 382 7.25 15.25 10.39
N ARG A 383 8.04 16.34 10.38
CA ARG A 383 7.57 17.69 10.69
C ARG A 383 6.58 18.28 9.69
N LEU A 384 6.51 17.74 8.47
CA LEU A 384 5.46 18.10 7.51
C LEU A 384 4.07 17.68 7.99
N ARG A 385 3.99 16.61 8.79
CA ARG A 385 2.75 16.12 9.40
C ARG A 385 2.62 16.54 10.86
N TYR A 386 3.65 16.27 11.65
CA TYR A 386 3.73 16.52 13.08
C TYR A 386 4.66 17.70 13.35
N LYS A 387 4.14 18.93 13.27
CA LYS A 387 4.91 20.18 13.29
C LYS A 387 5.99 20.27 14.38
N ASN A 388 5.73 19.71 15.56
CA ASN A 388 6.63 19.77 16.72
C ASN A 388 7.45 18.49 16.93
N TYR A 389 7.47 17.58 15.95
CA TYR A 389 8.21 16.33 16.06
C TYR A 389 9.72 16.58 16.21
N GLU A 390 10.32 15.94 17.20
CA GLU A 390 11.76 15.95 17.43
C GLU A 390 12.20 14.56 17.93
N PRO A 391 13.11 13.88 17.22
CA PRO A 391 13.62 12.61 17.71
C PRO A 391 14.68 12.80 18.81
N ILE A 392 14.92 11.76 19.60
CA ILE A 392 15.92 11.77 20.67
C ILE A 392 17.30 11.37 20.11
N TYR A 393 18.34 12.14 20.45
CA TYR A 393 19.73 11.90 20.00
C TYR A 393 20.62 11.29 21.10
N SER A 394 20.21 10.15 21.64
CA SER A 394 20.85 9.48 22.80
C SER A 394 21.77 8.31 22.44
N ARG A 395 22.16 8.15 21.18
CA ARG A 395 23.07 7.07 20.72
C ARG A 395 24.21 7.65 19.90
N LEU A 396 25.42 7.09 20.01
CA LEU A 396 26.59 7.60 19.30
C LEU A 396 26.42 7.68 17.78
N GLN A 397 25.71 6.72 17.20
CA GLN A 397 25.46 6.65 15.75
C GLN A 397 24.29 7.54 15.30
N TYR A 398 23.38 7.94 16.21
CA TYR A 398 22.18 8.71 15.90
C TYR A 398 22.35 10.15 16.37
N THR A 399 22.93 10.97 15.49
CA THR A 399 23.29 12.34 15.82
C THR A 399 22.22 13.34 15.39
N GLY A 400 22.21 14.51 16.02
CA GLY A 400 21.41 15.67 15.62
C GLY A 400 22.11 16.55 14.60
N LEU A 401 23.14 16.05 13.91
CA LEU A 401 23.92 16.84 12.96
C LEU A 401 23.04 17.46 11.88
N VAL A 402 22.22 16.66 11.19
CA VAL A 402 21.37 17.18 10.09
C VAL A 402 20.42 18.30 10.57
N PRO A 403 19.67 18.13 11.69
CA PRO A 403 18.93 19.22 12.31
C PRO A 403 19.77 20.49 12.55
N ASP A 404 20.95 20.33 13.15
CA ASP A 404 21.88 21.42 13.48
C ASP A 404 22.37 22.17 12.22
N LEU A 405 22.51 21.48 11.08
CA LEU A 405 22.84 22.13 9.81
C LEU A 405 21.71 23.04 9.28
N ILE A 406 20.47 22.84 9.74
CA ILE A 406 19.25 23.45 9.20
C ILE A 406 18.67 24.51 10.13
N ASP A 407 18.47 24.19 11.41
CA ASP A 407 17.48 24.86 12.26
C ASP A 407 17.96 26.08 13.04
N GLY A 408 19.23 26.45 12.91
CA GLY A 408 19.73 27.73 13.38
C GLY A 408 20.45 27.69 14.71
N GLU A 409 20.97 28.85 15.09
CA GLU A 409 21.75 28.99 16.32
C GLU A 409 20.93 28.61 17.57
N LYS A 410 21.41 27.61 18.30
CA LYS A 410 20.75 27.10 19.52
C LYS A 410 21.77 26.38 20.41
N TRP A 411 21.35 26.06 21.63
CA TRP A 411 22.10 25.13 22.47
C TRP A 411 21.68 23.70 22.17
N SER A 412 22.61 22.91 21.67
CA SER A 412 22.42 21.48 21.45
C SER A 412 22.93 20.71 22.66
N VAL A 413 22.02 20.00 23.31
CA VAL A 413 22.27 19.30 24.58
C VAL A 413 22.00 17.80 24.41
N SER A 414 22.90 16.99 24.96
CA SER A 414 22.77 15.54 25.04
C SER A 414 23.03 15.11 26.47
N TYR A 415 22.12 14.31 27.03
CA TYR A 415 22.14 13.95 28.45
C TYR A 415 22.79 12.59 28.72
N CYS A 416 22.71 11.64 27.78
CA CYS A 416 23.30 10.31 27.92
C CYS A 416 23.58 9.69 26.55
N TYR A 417 24.53 8.76 26.49
CA TYR A 417 24.76 8.00 25.27
C TYR A 417 25.14 6.53 25.53
N TRP A 418 24.73 5.69 24.58
CA TRP A 418 25.16 4.29 24.51
C TRP A 418 26.55 4.21 23.87
N THR A 419 27.56 3.74 24.61
CA THR A 419 28.89 3.41 24.05
C THR A 419 28.95 2.04 23.38
N SER A 420 27.97 1.18 23.68
CA SER A 420 27.76 -0.14 23.06
C SER A 420 26.27 -0.48 23.11
N LYS A 421 25.81 -1.61 22.55
CA LYS A 421 24.40 -2.05 22.63
C LYS A 421 23.91 -2.33 24.06
N THR A 422 24.80 -2.37 25.07
CA THR A 422 24.48 -2.85 26.44
C THR A 422 24.93 -1.90 27.57
N SER A 423 25.61 -0.78 27.27
CA SER A 423 26.15 0.13 28.28
C SER A 423 25.69 1.58 28.12
N TRP A 424 24.99 2.10 29.15
CA TRP A 424 24.72 3.52 29.32
C TRP A 424 25.90 4.22 29.99
N ASN A 425 26.34 5.34 29.41
CA ASN A 425 27.16 6.31 30.11
C ASN A 425 26.38 7.62 30.25
N GLU A 426 26.18 8.05 31.49
CA GLU A 426 25.64 9.37 31.80
C GLU A 426 26.76 10.39 31.59
N SER A 427 26.57 11.30 30.64
CA SER A 427 27.52 12.35 30.36
C SER A 427 26.77 13.51 29.72
N TYR A 428 26.71 14.61 30.46
CA TYR A 428 26.15 15.86 30.00
C TYR A 428 27.11 16.51 29.01
N LYS A 429 26.61 16.80 27.80
CA LYS A 429 27.37 17.55 26.81
C LYS A 429 26.48 18.58 26.14
N GLU A 430 26.88 19.83 26.24
CA GLU A 430 26.28 20.95 25.53
C GLU A 430 27.27 21.55 24.56
N TYR A 431 26.77 22.05 23.44
CA TYR A 431 27.51 23.01 22.64
C TYR A 431 26.55 24.04 22.05
N ARG A 432 27.09 25.23 21.78
CA ARG A 432 26.37 26.24 21.02
C ARG A 432 26.49 25.87 19.55
N ASP A 433 25.41 25.35 19.00
CA ASP A 433 25.29 25.17 17.57
C ASP A 433 25.09 26.53 16.92
N GLN A 434 25.86 26.80 15.87
CA GLN A 434 25.90 28.07 15.16
C GLN A 434 25.79 27.85 13.64
N VAL A 435 25.57 26.62 13.20
CA VAL A 435 25.38 26.31 11.79
C VAL A 435 23.92 26.53 11.41
N THR A 436 23.67 27.06 10.22
CA THR A 436 22.32 27.22 9.67
C THR A 436 22.34 27.40 8.17
N GLY A 437 21.17 27.33 7.54
CA GLY A 437 20.99 27.73 6.15
C GLY A 437 21.37 26.68 5.13
N TYR A 438 21.78 25.48 5.54
CA TYR A 438 21.76 24.33 4.64
C TYR A 438 20.33 23.84 4.49
N SER A 439 19.90 23.56 3.26
CA SER A 439 18.69 22.80 2.99
C SER A 439 18.97 21.30 3.11
N ILE A 440 17.94 20.51 3.46
CA ILE A 440 18.09 19.05 3.50
C ILE A 440 18.47 18.47 2.13
N LYS A 441 18.13 19.17 1.03
CA LYS A 441 18.52 18.77 -0.32
C LYS A 441 20.02 18.96 -0.57
N GLU A 442 20.58 20.11 -0.18
CA GLU A 442 22.03 20.32 -0.29
C GLU A 442 22.81 19.29 0.54
N ILE A 443 22.28 18.90 1.70
CA ILE A 443 22.85 17.83 2.52
C ILE A 443 22.76 16.48 1.79
N GLU A 444 21.63 16.14 1.13
CA GLU A 444 21.49 14.91 0.34
C GLU A 444 22.48 14.85 -0.84
N ASP A 445 22.68 15.96 -1.54
CA ASP A 445 23.47 16.01 -2.77
C ASP A 445 24.94 15.62 -2.56
N VAL A 446 25.47 15.80 -1.35
CA VAL A 446 26.81 15.34 -0.99
C VAL A 446 26.85 13.88 -0.53
N MET A 447 25.70 13.25 -0.24
CA MET A 447 25.65 11.90 0.33
C MET A 447 26.12 10.82 -0.63
N GLU A 448 25.91 11.00 -1.95
CA GLU A 448 26.34 10.04 -2.97
C GLU A 448 27.84 9.70 -2.84
N ASN A 449 28.65 10.71 -2.50
CA ASN A 449 30.11 10.63 -2.39
C ASN A 449 30.62 10.68 -0.93
N THR A 450 29.79 10.29 0.04
CA THR A 450 30.10 10.40 1.47
C THR A 450 30.16 9.03 2.15
N SER A 451 31.38 8.55 2.39
CA SER A 451 31.64 7.28 3.11
C SER A 451 31.95 7.45 4.58
N THR A 452 32.53 8.57 4.99
CA THR A 452 32.96 8.80 6.38
C THR A 452 32.48 10.14 6.90
N TRP A 453 32.44 10.28 8.22
CA TRP A 453 32.06 11.52 8.90
C TRP A 453 32.91 12.72 8.44
N GLY A 454 34.22 12.51 8.30
CA GLY A 454 35.15 13.55 7.82
C GLY A 454 34.93 13.90 6.35
N VAL A 455 34.61 12.93 5.50
CA VAL A 455 34.28 13.16 4.09
C VAL A 455 32.98 13.95 3.97
N TRP A 456 31.97 13.67 4.80
CA TRP A 456 30.71 14.42 4.80
C TRP A 456 30.96 15.91 5.05
N LYS A 457 31.69 16.23 6.11
CA LYS A 457 32.07 17.62 6.46
C LYS A 457 32.78 18.31 5.30
N LYS A 458 33.77 17.63 4.71
CA LYS A 458 34.55 18.16 3.59
C LYS A 458 33.66 18.41 2.37
N ASN A 459 32.75 17.49 2.05
CA ASN A 459 31.88 17.62 0.90
C ASN A 459 30.91 18.79 1.07
N LEU A 460 30.35 19.02 2.27
CA LEU A 460 29.52 20.20 2.55
C LEU A 460 30.29 21.50 2.27
N LYS A 461 31.49 21.65 2.85
CA LYS A 461 32.36 22.82 2.65
C LYS A 461 32.76 23.05 1.19
N ASN A 462 32.95 21.97 0.43
CA ASN A 462 33.47 22.05 -0.93
C ASN A 462 32.39 22.28 -1.99
N ASN A 463 31.15 21.86 -1.74
CA ASN A 463 30.07 21.89 -2.73
C ASN A 463 29.10 23.06 -2.51
N TYR A 464 29.04 23.63 -1.30
CA TYR A 464 28.12 24.71 -0.97
C TYR A 464 28.85 25.84 -0.24
N THR A 465 28.61 27.07 -0.67
CA THR A 465 29.00 28.27 0.07
C THR A 465 27.90 28.61 1.05
N ASN A 466 28.22 28.62 2.34
CA ASN A 466 27.26 28.95 3.40
C ASN A 466 27.92 29.88 4.42
N GLU A 467 27.22 30.94 4.84
CA GLU A 467 27.76 31.96 5.75
C GLU A 467 28.22 31.40 7.11
N THR A 468 27.69 30.23 7.51
CA THR A 468 28.00 29.55 8.76
C THR A 468 28.93 28.34 8.60
N GLU A 469 29.52 28.12 7.41
CA GLU A 469 30.40 26.98 7.13
C GLU A 469 31.62 26.90 8.07
N ILE A 470 32.05 28.05 8.61
CA ILE A 470 33.16 28.15 9.57
C ILE A 470 32.87 27.40 10.88
N TYR A 471 31.60 27.17 11.22
CA TYR A 471 31.17 26.48 12.43
C TYR A 471 30.96 24.98 12.22
N LEU A 472 31.05 24.48 10.97
CA LEU A 472 30.89 23.05 10.67
C LEU A 472 31.87 22.16 11.42
N ASP A 473 33.11 22.63 11.64
CA ASP A 473 34.08 21.83 12.41
C ASP A 473 33.57 21.60 13.84
N SER A 474 33.06 22.64 14.50
CA SER A 474 32.53 22.54 15.86
C SER A 474 31.30 21.62 15.95
N SER A 475 30.35 21.73 15.02
CA SER A 475 29.16 20.86 15.01
C SER A 475 29.53 19.40 14.75
N PHE A 476 30.37 19.12 13.76
CA PHE A 476 30.84 17.75 13.50
C PHE A 476 31.63 17.20 14.69
N ASP A 477 32.53 17.98 15.29
CA ASP A 477 33.37 17.54 16.40
C ASP A 477 32.55 17.25 17.66
N TYR A 478 31.48 18.02 17.93
CA TYR A 478 30.55 17.74 19.02
C TYR A 478 29.94 16.34 18.90
N TRP A 479 29.47 15.99 17.70
CA TRP A 479 28.84 14.70 17.39
C TRP A 479 29.86 13.56 17.17
N VAL A 480 31.14 13.86 16.92
CA VAL A 480 32.25 12.88 16.96
C VAL A 480 32.58 12.51 18.39
N SER A 481 32.86 13.52 19.23
CA SER A 481 33.44 13.35 20.57
C SER A 481 32.38 13.09 21.65
N LYS A 482 31.25 12.49 21.28
CA LYS A 482 30.41 11.81 22.26
C LYS A 482 31.12 10.54 22.70
#